data_AF-A0A1E4TZS9-F1
#
_entry.id   AF-A0A1E4TZS9-F1
#
_cell.length_a   1.000
_cell.length_b   1.000
_cell.length_c   1.000
_cell.angle_alpha   90.00
_cell.angle_beta   90.00
_cell.angle_gamma   90.00
#
_symmetry.space_group_name_H-M   'P 1'
#
loop_
_entity.id
_entity.type
_entity.pdbx_description
1 polymer ?
#
loop_
_entity_poly.entity_id
_entity_poly.type
_entity_poly.pdbx_seq_one_letter_code
_entity_poly.pdbx_strand_id
1 'polypeptide(L)'
;MLTWILKLATRKVFQENHWNKLFTEDPYYEEVIIPSQNGIDPPKKIKRKRQIPKGLSAQDAKIFEKIKRRSYHLDMLFSFIGLRFGWNGLLGAIPVIGSGLSVINSILLYRMVFEFSMKLPITIHLQLLANIMVDFLLGFIPIVGDLIEVGYKANSRNALIIEKYLINFGNKTKLNASAAESLNHIDTINSPDPSYLDVFSYLPLVRNRNQKK
;
A
#
# COMPACT_ATOMS: atom_id res chain seq x y z
N MET A 1 3.11 -13.80 -32.33
CA MET A 1 2.05 -13.54 -31.31
C MET A 1 2.63 -13.26 -29.93
N LEU A 2 3.59 -14.07 -29.42
CA LEU A 2 4.26 -13.86 -28.12
C LEU A 2 4.89 -12.47 -27.96
N THR A 3 5.54 -11.96 -29.00
CA THR A 3 6.17 -10.63 -29.05
C THR A 3 5.17 -9.48 -28.91
N TRP A 4 3.91 -9.67 -29.30
CA TRP A 4 2.88 -8.64 -29.24
C TRP A 4 2.28 -8.54 -27.84
N ILE A 5 2.05 -9.68 -27.18
CA ILE A 5 1.60 -9.76 -25.77
C ILE A 5 2.69 -9.23 -24.84
N LEU A 6 3.95 -9.60 -25.10
CA LEU A 6 5.10 -9.09 -24.37
C LEU A 6 5.24 -7.56 -24.53
N LYS A 7 5.00 -7.03 -25.73
CA LYS A 7 5.02 -5.59 -26.02
C LYS A 7 3.87 -4.83 -25.32
N LEU A 8 2.71 -5.47 -25.11
CA LEU A 8 1.59 -4.89 -24.34
C LEU A 8 1.83 -4.92 -22.83
N ALA A 9 2.36 -6.04 -22.31
CA ALA A 9 2.71 -6.17 -20.89
C ALA A 9 3.83 -5.20 -20.49
N THR A 10 4.85 -5.07 -21.34
CA THR A 10 5.96 -4.13 -21.12
C THR A 10 5.51 -2.67 -21.22
N ARG A 11 4.70 -2.27 -22.21
CA ARG A 11 4.26 -0.87 -22.34
C ARG A 11 3.43 -0.36 -21.16
N LYS A 12 2.63 -1.23 -20.52
CA LYS A 12 1.83 -0.84 -19.33
C LYS A 12 2.66 -0.80 -18.04
N VAL A 13 3.73 -1.58 -17.96
CA VAL A 13 4.62 -1.63 -16.77
C VAL A 13 5.76 -0.61 -16.87
N PHE A 14 6.13 -0.18 -18.07
CA PHE A 14 7.38 0.55 -18.33
C PHE A 14 7.25 2.07 -18.50
N GLN A 15 6.04 2.64 -18.62
CA GLN A 15 5.85 4.05 -19.02
C GLN A 15 5.75 5.10 -17.89
N GLU A 16 6.10 4.78 -16.64
CA GLU A 16 6.18 5.80 -15.58
C GLU A 16 7.54 5.76 -14.84
N ASN A 17 8.57 6.42 -15.36
CA ASN A 17 9.77 6.90 -14.61
C ASN A 17 10.43 5.96 -13.56
N HIS A 18 10.95 4.77 -13.94
CA HIS A 18 11.54 3.80 -12.99
C HIS A 18 13.08 3.64 -12.99
N TRP A 19 13.86 4.36 -13.81
CA TRP A 19 15.32 4.16 -13.86
C TRP A 19 16.10 4.65 -12.62
N ASN A 20 15.57 5.59 -11.82
CA ASN A 20 16.13 5.96 -10.50
C ASN A 20 15.59 5.07 -9.34
N LYS A 21 14.60 4.21 -9.61
CA LYS A 21 13.94 3.27 -8.66
C LYS A 21 14.43 1.83 -8.82
N LEU A 22 15.50 1.60 -9.59
CA LEU A 22 16.06 0.27 -9.77
C LEU A 22 16.52 -0.35 -8.45
N PHE A 23 16.88 0.49 -7.47
CA PHE A 23 16.97 0.07 -6.09
C PHE A 23 15.58 0.15 -5.44
N THR A 24 14.99 -1.00 -5.15
CA THR A 24 13.75 -1.12 -4.38
C THR A 24 13.90 -0.34 -3.06
N GLU A 25 12.99 0.62 -2.82
CA GLU A 25 12.91 1.35 -1.54
C GLU A 25 12.83 0.36 -0.37
N ASP A 26 13.45 0.69 0.75
CA ASP A 26 13.38 -0.15 1.95
C ASP A 26 11.92 -0.16 2.48
N PRO A 27 11.27 -1.34 2.57
CA PRO A 27 9.88 -1.43 3.04
C PRO A 27 9.77 -1.13 4.53
N TYR A 28 10.86 -1.24 5.28
CA TYR A 28 10.89 -1.09 6.73
C TYR A 28 11.42 0.28 7.17
N TYR A 29 12.38 0.86 6.44
CA TYR A 29 12.95 2.17 6.73
C TYR A 29 12.63 3.21 5.65
N GLU A 30 12.42 4.46 6.06
CA GLU A 30 12.26 5.61 5.17
C GLU A 30 13.29 6.68 5.54
N GLU A 31 13.88 7.29 4.52
CA GLU A 31 14.79 8.41 4.69
C GLU A 31 13.99 9.71 4.71
N VAL A 32 13.78 10.25 5.91
CA VAL A 32 13.10 11.53 6.07
C VAL A 32 14.14 12.64 6.07
N ILE A 33 13.93 13.63 5.21
CA ILE A 33 14.74 14.85 5.16
C ILE A 33 14.18 15.79 6.22
N ILE A 34 14.96 16.10 7.25
CA ILE A 34 14.57 17.07 8.28
C ILE A 34 15.12 18.43 7.84
N PRO A 35 14.27 19.43 7.55
CA PRO A 35 14.73 20.76 7.21
C PRO A 35 15.45 21.37 8.42
N SER A 36 16.51 22.15 8.17
CA SER A 36 17.20 22.88 9.24
C SER A 36 16.23 23.85 9.90
N GLN A 37 16.16 23.81 11.23
CA GLN A 37 15.27 24.67 12.01
C GLN A 37 15.64 26.16 11.88
N ASN A 38 16.92 26.45 11.61
CA ASN A 38 17.43 27.82 11.51
C ASN A 38 17.72 28.25 10.06
N GLY A 39 17.47 27.38 9.05
CA GLY A 39 17.67 27.67 7.63
C GLY A 39 19.14 27.78 7.17
N ILE A 40 20.10 27.70 8.10
CA ILE A 40 21.54 27.85 7.83
C ILE A 40 22.22 26.50 7.60
N ASP A 41 21.75 25.44 8.27
CA ASP A 41 22.37 24.11 8.15
C ASP A 41 21.81 23.33 6.95
N PRO A 42 22.63 22.49 6.29
CA PRO A 42 22.13 21.58 5.28
C PRO A 42 21.10 20.61 5.89
N PRO A 43 20.06 20.24 5.15
CA PRO A 43 19.01 19.36 5.66
C PRO A 43 19.58 17.97 5.99
N LYS A 44 19.27 17.46 7.19
CA LYS A 44 19.78 16.18 7.68
C LYS A 44 18.87 15.04 7.24
N LYS A 45 19.45 14.03 6.58
CA LYS A 45 18.74 12.78 6.25
C LYS A 45 18.80 11.84 7.45
N ILE A 46 17.64 11.47 8.00
CA ILE A 46 17.55 10.50 9.10
C ILE A 46 16.74 9.29 8.66
N LYS A 47 17.27 8.09 8.91
CA LYS A 47 16.54 6.83 8.72
C LYS A 47 15.56 6.64 9.87
N ARG A 48 14.26 6.55 9.54
CA ARG A 48 13.20 6.25 10.51
C ARG A 48 12.45 5.01 10.06
N LYS A 49 11.88 4.27 11.03
CA LYS A 49 10.98 3.16 10.70
C LYS A 49 9.75 3.74 10.00
N ARG A 50 9.40 3.20 8.83
CA ARG A 50 8.19 3.59 8.10
C ARG A 50 6.97 3.39 8.99
N GLN A 51 6.20 4.46 9.19
CA GLN A 51 5.01 4.40 10.04
C GLN A 51 3.94 3.51 9.41
N ILE A 52 3.13 2.85 10.24
CA ILE A 52 1.99 2.08 9.77
C ILE A 52 0.92 3.08 9.27
N PRO A 53 0.28 2.83 8.12
CA PRO A 53 -0.80 3.69 7.63
C PRO A 53 -1.90 3.90 8.67
N LYS A 54 -2.30 5.16 8.87
CA LYS A 54 -3.37 5.53 9.78
C LYS A 54 -4.73 5.19 9.18
N GLY A 55 -5.70 4.80 10.01
CA GLY A 55 -7.07 4.46 9.55
C GLY A 55 -7.29 2.99 9.23
N LEU A 56 -6.36 2.12 9.64
CA LEU A 56 -6.51 0.67 9.60
C LEU A 56 -7.05 0.11 10.92
N SER A 57 -7.69 -1.06 10.85
CA SER A 57 -7.94 -1.88 12.03
C SER A 57 -6.63 -2.26 12.73
N ALA A 58 -6.65 -2.37 14.06
CA ALA A 58 -5.48 -2.79 14.85
C ALA A 58 -4.96 -4.19 14.42
N GLN A 59 -5.83 -5.06 13.91
CA GLN A 59 -5.45 -6.38 13.40
C GLN A 59 -4.68 -6.26 12.08
N ASP A 60 -5.23 -5.51 11.11
CA ASP A 60 -4.60 -5.28 9.81
C ASP A 60 -3.25 -4.57 9.95
N ALA A 61 -3.16 -3.59 10.87
CA ALA A 61 -1.91 -2.92 11.21
C ALA A 61 -0.83 -3.90 11.67
N LYS A 62 -1.18 -4.85 12.56
CA LYS A 62 -0.25 -5.87 13.07
C LYS A 62 0.19 -6.85 11.96
N ILE A 63 -0.75 -7.28 11.11
CA ILE A 63 -0.44 -8.17 9.98
C ILE A 63 0.52 -7.48 9.01
N PHE A 64 0.24 -6.22 8.68
CA PHE A 64 1.10 -5.44 7.81
C PHE A 64 2.51 -5.23 8.41
N GLU A 65 2.61 -5.02 9.73
CA GLU A 65 3.91 -4.96 10.41
C GLU A 65 4.69 -6.28 10.28
N LYS A 66 4.02 -7.44 10.44
CA LYS A 66 4.64 -8.75 10.22
C LYS A 66 5.14 -8.90 8.78
N ILE A 67 4.34 -8.50 7.79
CA ILE A 67 4.72 -8.53 6.37
C ILE A 67 5.97 -7.67 6.13
N LYS A 68 6.00 -6.45 6.65
CA LYS A 68 7.18 -5.56 6.54
C LYS A 68 8.43 -6.18 7.14
N ARG A 69 8.35 -6.68 8.38
CA ARG A 69 9.49 -7.36 9.04
C ARG A 69 9.97 -8.57 8.23
N ARG A 70 9.04 -9.43 7.77
CA ARG A 70 9.39 -10.60 6.98
C ARG A 70 10.04 -10.21 5.65
N SER A 71 9.49 -9.23 4.92
CA SER A 71 10.07 -8.75 3.66
C SER A 71 11.50 -8.24 3.82
N TYR A 72 11.75 -7.47 4.89
CA TYR A 72 13.10 -6.98 5.22
C TYR A 72 14.07 -8.14 5.49
N HIS A 73 13.64 -9.16 6.22
CA HIS A 73 14.47 -10.33 6.51
C HIS A 73 14.79 -11.15 5.25
N LEU A 74 13.84 -11.26 4.33
CA LEU A 74 14.01 -12.02 3.09
C LEU A 74 14.94 -11.31 2.10
N ASP A 75 14.88 -9.99 1.98
CA ASP A 75 15.54 -9.27 0.88
C ASP A 75 16.62 -8.25 1.29
N MET A 76 16.68 -7.83 2.56
CA MET A 76 17.49 -6.67 2.98
C MET A 76 18.28 -6.83 4.28
N LEU A 77 18.24 -8.02 4.90
CA LEU A 77 18.78 -8.27 6.24
C LEU A 77 20.28 -7.94 6.39
N PHE A 78 21.06 -8.28 5.36
CA PHE A 78 22.51 -8.16 5.32
C PHE A 78 22.95 -7.10 4.30
N SER A 79 24.16 -6.58 4.49
CA SER A 79 24.79 -5.62 3.58
C SER A 79 26.22 -6.03 3.33
N PHE A 80 26.59 -6.23 2.07
CA PHE A 80 27.94 -6.59 1.63
C PHE A 80 28.34 -5.79 0.40
N ILE A 81 29.49 -5.11 0.46
CA ILE A 81 30.04 -4.29 -0.64
C ILE A 81 28.99 -3.33 -1.23
N GLY A 82 28.24 -2.63 -0.37
CA GLY A 82 27.20 -1.69 -0.80
C GLY A 82 25.91 -2.32 -1.34
N LEU A 83 25.86 -3.65 -1.52
CA LEU A 83 24.65 -4.39 -1.88
C LEU A 83 23.94 -4.90 -0.62
N ARG A 84 22.63 -4.70 -0.55
CA ARG A 84 21.77 -5.26 0.50
C ARG A 84 21.06 -6.50 -0.01
N PHE A 85 21.13 -7.58 0.74
CA PHE A 85 20.47 -8.85 0.44
C PHE A 85 19.95 -9.48 1.74
N GLY A 86 19.01 -10.43 1.67
CA GLY A 86 18.50 -11.13 2.85
C GLY A 86 18.62 -12.64 2.71
N TRP A 87 17.76 -13.37 3.43
CA TRP A 87 17.74 -14.83 3.36
C TRP A 87 17.56 -15.36 1.95
N ASN A 88 16.76 -14.72 1.10
CA ASN A 88 16.57 -15.16 -0.28
C ASN A 88 17.86 -15.02 -1.10
N GLY A 89 18.61 -13.92 -0.93
CA GLY A 89 19.91 -13.76 -1.60
C GLY A 89 20.96 -14.76 -1.12
N LEU A 90 20.91 -15.18 0.15
CA LEU A 90 21.80 -16.23 0.66
C LEU A 90 21.42 -17.61 0.12
N LEU A 91 20.11 -17.91 0.05
CA LEU A 91 19.61 -19.17 -0.51
C LEU A 91 19.89 -19.28 -2.01
N GLY A 92 19.77 -18.16 -2.73
CA GLY A 92 20.07 -18.04 -4.17
C GLY A 92 21.52 -18.38 -4.54
N ALA A 93 22.45 -18.40 -3.58
CA ALA A 93 23.83 -18.84 -3.83
C ALA A 93 23.93 -20.31 -4.29
N ILE A 94 22.90 -21.13 -4.07
CA ILE A 94 22.82 -22.52 -4.56
C ILE A 94 21.84 -22.55 -5.74
N PRO A 95 22.31 -22.71 -6.99
CA PRO A 95 21.43 -22.76 -8.16
C PRO A 95 20.36 -23.85 -8.04
N VAL A 96 19.17 -23.60 -8.59
CA VAL A 96 17.99 -24.51 -8.59
C VAL A 96 17.34 -24.73 -7.22
N ILE A 97 18.11 -24.99 -6.16
CA ILE A 97 17.58 -25.18 -4.80
C ILE A 97 17.20 -23.83 -4.18
N GLY A 98 18.06 -22.83 -4.35
CA GLY A 98 17.88 -21.49 -3.83
C GLY A 98 16.64 -20.81 -4.36
N SER A 99 16.42 -20.88 -5.68
CA SER A 99 15.26 -20.29 -6.33
C SER A 99 13.94 -20.93 -5.86
N GLY A 100 13.93 -22.26 -5.65
CA GLY A 100 12.77 -22.95 -5.07
C GLY A 100 12.44 -22.46 -3.65
N LEU A 101 13.45 -22.34 -2.79
CA LEU A 101 13.26 -21.85 -1.41
C LEU A 101 12.88 -20.37 -1.36
N SER A 102 13.44 -19.54 -2.24
CA SER A 102 13.09 -18.12 -2.39
C SER A 102 11.61 -17.95 -2.75
N VAL A 103 11.11 -18.75 -3.69
CA VAL A 103 9.69 -18.77 -4.06
C VAL A 103 8.81 -19.23 -2.91
N ILE A 104 9.18 -20.31 -2.22
CA ILE A 104 8.43 -20.78 -1.04
C ILE A 104 8.30 -19.67 0.01
N ASN A 105 9.41 -19.01 0.34
CA ASN A 105 9.41 -17.90 1.29
C ASN A 105 8.51 -16.74 0.86
N SER A 106 8.51 -16.43 -0.43
CA SER A 106 7.70 -15.36 -1.01
C SER A 106 6.21 -15.71 -1.04
N ILE A 107 5.86 -16.97 -1.31
CA ILE A 107 4.50 -17.49 -1.20
C ILE A 107 4.02 -17.47 0.26
N LEU A 108 4.87 -17.85 1.22
CA LEU A 108 4.54 -17.77 2.64
C LEU A 108 4.26 -16.31 3.08
N LEU A 109 5.01 -15.34 2.53
CA LEU A 109 4.71 -13.94 2.75
C LEU A 109 3.37 -13.52 2.13
N TYR A 110 3.11 -13.94 0.89
CA TYR A 110 1.84 -13.70 0.22
C TYR A 110 0.64 -14.29 0.98
N ARG A 111 0.80 -15.46 1.63
CA ARG A 111 -0.27 -16.07 2.43
C ARG A 111 -0.76 -15.19 3.58
N MET A 112 0.12 -14.36 4.18
CA MET A 112 -0.29 -13.43 5.23
C MET A 112 -1.30 -12.37 4.74
N VAL A 113 -1.39 -12.13 3.42
CA VAL A 113 -2.38 -11.20 2.85
C VAL A 113 -3.81 -11.70 3.06
N PHE A 114 -4.02 -13.01 3.20
CA PHE A 114 -5.35 -13.56 3.46
C PHE A 114 -5.78 -13.42 4.92
N GLU A 115 -4.86 -13.03 5.82
CA GLU A 115 -5.19 -12.77 7.23
C GLU A 115 -5.82 -11.39 7.43
N PHE A 116 -5.75 -10.49 6.43
CA PHE A 116 -6.38 -9.18 6.52
C PHE A 116 -7.89 -9.32 6.70
N SER A 117 -8.45 -8.53 7.62
CA SER A 117 -9.90 -8.43 7.80
C SER A 117 -10.58 -7.84 6.57
N MET A 118 -9.88 -6.92 5.89
CA MET A 118 -10.29 -6.36 4.61
C MET A 118 -9.83 -7.21 3.43
N LYS A 119 -10.69 -7.37 2.43
CA LYS A 119 -10.33 -8.08 1.19
C LYS A 119 -9.53 -7.15 0.27
N LEU A 120 -8.36 -7.62 -0.17
CA LEU A 120 -7.60 -6.93 -1.21
C LEU A 120 -8.22 -7.24 -2.58
N PRO A 121 -8.23 -6.28 -3.52
CA PRO A 121 -8.75 -6.51 -4.85
C PRO A 121 -7.84 -7.47 -5.62
N ILE A 122 -8.43 -8.21 -6.56
CA ILE A 122 -7.71 -9.20 -7.38
C ILE A 122 -6.49 -8.61 -8.11
N THR A 123 -6.56 -7.33 -8.47
CA THR A 123 -5.47 -6.61 -9.12
C THR A 123 -4.21 -6.55 -8.26
N ILE A 124 -4.36 -6.40 -6.93
CA ILE A 124 -3.23 -6.38 -6.01
C ILE A 124 -2.66 -7.78 -5.85
N HIS A 125 -3.51 -8.80 -5.68
CA HIS A 125 -3.07 -10.20 -5.65
C HIS A 125 -2.24 -10.58 -6.89
N LEU A 126 -2.71 -10.20 -8.08
CA LEU A 126 -1.99 -10.43 -9.33
C LEU A 126 -0.64 -9.70 -9.38
N GLN A 127 -0.55 -8.47 -8.89
CA GLN A 127 0.73 -7.75 -8.81
C GLN A 127 1.72 -8.45 -7.88
N LEU A 128 1.24 -8.94 -6.73
CA LEU A 128 2.08 -9.66 -5.78
C LEU A 128 2.62 -10.97 -6.37
N LEU A 129 1.74 -11.76 -6.99
CA LEU A 129 2.10 -12.98 -7.69
C LEU A 129 3.03 -12.73 -8.88
N ALA A 130 2.80 -11.66 -9.64
CA ALA A 130 3.67 -11.30 -10.76
C ALA A 130 5.10 -11.00 -10.28
N ASN A 131 5.27 -10.30 -9.15
CA ASN A 131 6.61 -10.06 -8.60
C ASN A 131 7.30 -11.35 -8.19
N ILE A 132 6.59 -12.28 -7.56
CA ILE A 132 7.15 -13.60 -7.19
C ILE A 132 7.54 -14.39 -8.45
N MET A 133 6.71 -14.34 -9.48
CA MET A 133 6.99 -15.04 -10.74
C MET A 133 8.19 -14.44 -11.46
N VAL A 134 8.35 -13.11 -11.47
CA VAL A 134 9.53 -12.45 -12.04
C VAL A 134 10.79 -12.85 -11.29
N ASP A 135 10.76 -12.85 -9.95
CA ASP A 135 11.87 -13.30 -9.09
C ASP A 135 12.31 -14.73 -9.43
N PHE A 136 11.34 -15.64 -9.53
CA PHE A 136 11.58 -17.03 -9.93
C PHE A 136 12.22 -17.16 -11.31
N LEU A 137 11.74 -16.38 -12.29
CA LEU A 137 12.28 -16.39 -13.65
C LEU A 137 13.71 -15.83 -13.70
N LEU A 138 14.02 -14.82 -12.88
CA LEU A 138 15.36 -14.26 -12.77
C LEU A 138 16.34 -15.27 -12.15
N GLY A 139 15.90 -16.02 -11.14
CA GLY A 139 16.70 -17.06 -10.48
C GLY A 139 17.06 -18.27 -11.35
N PHE A 140 16.54 -18.35 -12.59
CA PHE A 140 16.99 -19.36 -13.58
C PHE A 140 18.20 -18.94 -14.41
N ILE A 141 18.59 -17.66 -14.36
CA ILE A 141 19.74 -17.15 -15.12
C ILE A 141 20.98 -17.27 -14.22
N PRO A 142 21.88 -18.24 -14.41
CA PRO A 142 23.06 -18.38 -13.55
C PRO A 142 23.95 -17.14 -13.66
N ILE A 143 24.61 -16.75 -12.56
CA ILE A 143 25.57 -15.63 -12.43
C ILE A 143 24.91 -14.25 -12.53
N VAL A 144 24.22 -13.97 -13.63
CA VAL A 144 23.59 -12.66 -13.86
C VAL A 144 22.26 -12.55 -13.13
N GLY A 145 21.48 -13.64 -13.09
CA GLY A 145 20.21 -13.70 -12.40
C GLY A 145 20.33 -13.43 -10.91
N ASP A 146 21.33 -14.00 -10.23
CA ASP A 146 21.52 -13.84 -8.78
C ASP A 146 21.72 -12.36 -8.38
N LEU A 147 22.51 -11.61 -9.17
CA LEU A 147 22.71 -10.17 -8.94
C LEU A 147 21.44 -9.37 -9.22
N ILE A 148 20.73 -9.70 -10.30
CA ILE A 148 19.48 -9.02 -10.66
C ILE A 148 18.36 -9.36 -9.67
N GLU A 149 18.28 -10.60 -9.18
CA GLU A 149 17.33 -11.09 -8.17
C GLU A 149 17.52 -10.32 -6.86
N VAL A 150 18.77 -10.23 -6.37
CA VAL A 150 19.13 -9.43 -5.19
C VAL A 150 18.78 -7.95 -5.39
N GLY A 151 18.87 -7.42 -6.61
CA GLY A 151 18.41 -6.08 -6.94
C GLY A 151 16.89 -5.94 -7.01
N TYR A 152 16.20 -6.95 -7.51
CA TYR A 152 14.76 -6.96 -7.77
C TYR A 152 13.96 -6.91 -6.46
N LYS A 153 14.30 -7.75 -5.48
CA LYS A 153 13.69 -7.76 -4.13
C LYS A 153 12.16 -7.86 -4.16
N ALA A 154 11.65 -8.98 -4.69
CA ALA A 154 10.21 -9.16 -4.91
C ALA A 154 9.37 -9.00 -3.63
N ASN A 155 9.84 -9.46 -2.47
CA ASN A 155 9.09 -9.38 -1.22
C ASN A 155 8.96 -7.94 -0.71
N SER A 156 10.04 -7.18 -0.84
CA SER A 156 10.07 -5.75 -0.49
C SER A 156 9.13 -4.95 -1.39
N ARG A 157 9.12 -5.25 -2.70
CA ARG A 157 8.16 -4.63 -3.64
C ARG A 157 6.71 -4.99 -3.30
N ASN A 158 6.45 -6.24 -2.94
CA ASN A 158 5.12 -6.68 -2.50
C ASN A 158 4.66 -5.95 -1.25
N ALA A 159 5.54 -5.78 -0.25
CA ALA A 159 5.23 -5.01 0.95
C ALA A 159 4.90 -3.54 0.61
N LEU A 160 5.62 -2.90 -0.31
CA LEU A 160 5.35 -1.53 -0.75
C LEU A 160 4.01 -1.39 -1.51
N ILE A 161 3.65 -2.38 -2.33
CA ILE A 161 2.36 -2.41 -3.03
C ILE A 161 1.22 -2.48 -2.01
N ILE A 162 1.34 -3.38 -1.03
CA ILE A 162 0.37 -3.50 0.06
C ILE A 162 0.30 -2.17 0.83
N GLU A 163 1.44 -1.56 1.20
CA GLU A 163 1.49 -0.29 1.92
C GLU A 163 0.69 0.80 1.21
N LYS A 164 0.95 1.00 -0.08
CA LYS A 164 0.26 1.99 -0.92
C LYS A 164 -1.24 1.74 -0.95
N TYR A 165 -1.65 0.48 -1.08
CA TYR A 165 -3.06 0.12 -1.06
C TYR A 165 -3.72 0.42 0.29
N LEU A 166 -3.06 0.08 1.40
CA LEU A 166 -3.57 0.32 2.75
C LEU A 166 -3.67 1.82 3.09
N ILE A 167 -2.70 2.64 2.65
CA ILE A 167 -2.77 4.11 2.77
C ILE A 167 -4.02 4.64 2.04
N ASN A 168 -4.21 4.23 0.79
CA ASN A 168 -5.34 4.68 -0.02
C ASN A 168 -6.68 4.23 0.59
N PHE A 169 -6.74 3.03 1.14
CA PHE A 169 -7.92 2.52 1.84
C PHE A 169 -8.22 3.34 3.10
N GLY A 170 -7.24 3.53 3.98
CA GLY A 170 -7.41 4.30 5.21
C GLY A 170 -7.82 5.75 4.96
N ASN A 171 -7.30 6.38 3.90
CA ASN A 171 -7.71 7.74 3.50
C ASN A 171 -9.16 7.79 3.03
N LYS A 172 -9.61 6.83 2.20
CA LYS A 172 -11.01 6.75 1.76
C LYS A 172 -11.97 6.57 2.94
N THR A 173 -11.63 5.70 3.88
CA THR A 173 -12.44 5.46 5.09
C THR A 173 -12.60 6.74 5.92
N LYS A 174 -11.53 7.52 6.11
CA LYS A 174 -11.59 8.81 6.81
C LYS A 174 -12.47 9.83 6.10
N LEU A 175 -12.32 9.97 4.78
CA LEU A 175 -13.13 10.90 3.99
C LEU A 175 -14.62 10.57 4.11
N ASN A 176 -14.98 9.28 4.04
CA ASN A 176 -16.36 8.83 4.20
C ASN A 176 -16.90 9.08 5.61
N ALA A 177 -16.08 8.89 6.66
CA ALA A 177 -16.47 9.17 8.04
C ALA A 177 -16.72 10.67 8.28
N SER A 178 -15.82 11.54 7.81
CA SER A 178 -15.99 12.99 7.90
C SER A 178 -17.20 13.49 7.09
N ALA A 179 -17.48 12.89 5.92
CA ALA A 179 -18.66 13.20 5.14
C ALA A 179 -19.96 12.81 5.88
N ALA A 180 -20.02 11.62 6.48
CA ALA A 180 -21.18 11.18 7.26
C ALA A 180 -21.45 12.08 8.48
N GLU A 181 -20.39 12.53 9.18
CA GLU A 181 -20.49 13.47 10.29
C GLU A 181 -21.05 14.83 9.85
N SER A 182 -20.62 15.33 8.68
CA SER A 182 -21.16 16.58 8.12
C SER A 182 -22.64 16.47 7.72
N LEU A 183 -23.10 15.32 7.23
CA LEU A 183 -24.52 15.09 6.90
C LEU A 183 -25.39 15.05 8.16
N ASN A 184 -24.94 14.35 9.21
CA ASN A 184 -25.66 14.33 10.48
C ASN A 184 -25.77 15.72 11.12
N HIS A 185 -24.73 16.57 10.99
CA HIS A 185 -24.78 17.95 11.47
C HIS A 185 -25.77 18.81 10.65
N ILE A 186 -25.93 18.54 9.35
CA ILE A 186 -26.92 19.23 8.52
C ILE A 186 -28.34 18.80 8.89
N ASP A 187 -28.55 17.52 9.18
CA ASP A 187 -29.86 17.00 9.61
C ASP A 187 -30.26 17.48 11.02
N THR A 188 -29.29 17.70 11.92
CA THR A 188 -29.58 18.34 13.21
C THR A 188 -29.87 19.83 13.09
N ILE A 189 -29.23 20.55 12.15
CA ILE A 189 -29.58 21.95 11.84
C ILE A 189 -30.98 22.05 11.21
N ASN A 190 -31.35 21.10 10.35
CA ASN A 190 -32.63 21.09 9.63
C ASN A 190 -33.76 20.37 10.37
N SER A 191 -33.51 19.81 11.55
CA SER A 191 -34.58 19.31 12.41
C SER A 191 -35.38 20.51 12.94
N PRO A 192 -36.71 20.59 12.70
CA PRO A 192 -37.51 21.65 13.28
C PRO A 192 -37.40 21.55 14.79
N ASP A 193 -36.91 22.61 15.44
CA ASP A 193 -36.90 22.72 16.90
C ASP A 193 -38.34 22.45 17.38
N PRO A 194 -38.59 21.50 18.32
CA PRO A 194 -39.94 21.15 18.76
C PRO A 194 -40.74 22.35 19.26
N SER A 195 -40.04 23.41 19.69
CA SER A 195 -40.56 24.72 20.07
C SER A 195 -41.31 25.45 18.92
N TYR A 196 -41.00 25.18 17.65
CA TYR A 196 -41.70 25.78 16.50
C TYR A 196 -43.00 25.06 16.14
N LEU A 197 -43.16 23.78 16.48
CA LEU A 197 -44.39 23.02 16.19
C LEU A 197 -45.60 23.55 16.98
N ASP A 198 -45.35 24.19 18.12
CA ASP A 198 -46.38 24.83 18.93
C ASP A 198 -46.88 26.17 18.32
N VAL A 199 -45.99 26.89 17.62
CA VAL A 199 -46.31 28.20 16.99
C VAL A 199 -47.26 28.03 15.80
N PHE A 200 -47.14 26.94 15.04
CA PHE A 200 -48.04 26.64 13.93
C PHE A 200 -49.45 26.20 14.38
N SER A 201 -49.64 25.85 15.66
CA SER A 201 -50.96 25.56 16.22
C SER A 201 -51.83 26.81 16.43
N TYR A 202 -51.20 27.98 16.56
CA TYR A 202 -51.87 29.28 16.75
C TYR A 202 -52.09 30.06 15.45
N LEU A 203 -51.56 29.58 14.32
CA LEU A 203 -51.77 30.24 13.04
C LEU A 203 -53.20 29.93 12.53
N PRO A 204 -54.06 30.95 12.34
CA PRO A 204 -55.37 30.71 11.77
C PRO A 204 -55.20 30.14 10.37
N LEU A 205 -55.82 28.99 10.11
CA LEU A 205 -55.81 28.34 8.79
C LEU A 205 -56.29 29.35 7.74
N VAL A 206 -55.36 29.87 6.94
CA VAL A 206 -55.68 30.70 5.78
C VAL A 206 -56.40 29.82 4.78
N ARG A 207 -57.74 29.88 4.81
CA ARG A 207 -58.63 29.16 3.91
C ARG A 207 -58.36 29.60 2.48
N ASN A 208 -57.68 28.73 1.73
CA ASN A 208 -57.37 28.93 0.32
C ASN A 208 -58.67 29.01 -0.51
N ARG A 209 -59.09 30.23 -0.87
CA ARG A 209 -60.16 30.50 -1.85
C ARG A 209 -59.55 30.48 -3.25
N ASN A 210 -59.34 29.30 -3.82
CA ASN A 210 -59.18 29.15 -5.26
C ASN A 210 -59.66 27.75 -5.68
N GLN A 211 -60.96 27.54 -5.55
CA GLN A 211 -61.70 26.58 -6.37
C GLN A 211 -62.93 27.28 -6.94
N LYS A 212 -62.78 27.84 -8.14
CA LYS A 212 -63.87 28.17 -9.06
C LYS A 212 -63.27 28.45 -10.45
N LYS A 213 -63.20 27.42 -11.28
CA LYS A 213 -63.92 27.29 -12.55
C LYS A 213 -63.55 25.97 -13.22
#